data_AF-A0A1M7FBV8-F1
#
_entry.id   AF-A0A1M7FBV8-F1
#
_cell.length_a   1.000
_cell.length_b   1.000
_cell.length_c   1.000
_cell.angle_alpha   90.00
_cell.angle_beta   90.00
_cell.angle_gamma   90.00
#
_symmetry.space_group_name_H-M   'P 1'
#
loop_
_entity.id
_entity.type
_entity.pdbx_description
1 polymer ?
#
loop_
_entity_poly.entity_id
_entity_poly.type
_entity_poly.pdbx_seq_one_letter_code
_entity_poly.pdbx_strand_id
1 'polypeptide(L)'
;MTAFNSLFALALVFFIAHVFLLFTSFGKSGYRKLRYFYSHLTLWIAGGLAFLLAVLYAGKNESGILDVFDTPGKQLLIPGIVVVLSLAAHTIVHFLVIPKYQLEKK
;
A
#
# COMPACT_ATOMS: atom_id res chain seq x y z
N MET A 1 16.40 10.86 -15.25
CA MET A 1 15.64 10.37 -14.07
C MET A 1 16.61 9.60 -13.18
N THR A 2 16.71 9.92 -11.89
CA THR A 2 17.57 9.19 -10.95
C THR A 2 16.91 7.86 -10.54
N ALA A 3 17.70 6.88 -10.12
CA ALA A 3 17.18 5.59 -9.66
C ALA A 3 16.20 5.75 -8.47
N PHE A 4 16.42 6.76 -7.62
CA PHE A 4 15.50 7.18 -6.57
C PHE A 4 14.11 7.53 -7.13
N ASN A 5 14.03 8.42 -8.12
CA ASN A 5 12.76 8.83 -8.72
C ASN A 5 12.00 7.67 -9.36
N SER A 6 12.73 6.74 -10.02
CA SER A 6 12.12 5.55 -10.63
C SER A 6 11.53 4.60 -9.58
N LEU A 7 12.26 4.33 -8.48
CA LEU A 7 11.78 3.49 -7.39
C LEU A 7 10.58 4.12 -6.68
N PHE A 8 10.63 5.43 -6.43
CA PHE A 8 9.54 6.17 -5.81
C PHE A 8 8.28 6.16 -6.70
N ALA A 9 8.45 6.43 -8.00
CA ALA A 9 7.34 6.36 -8.95
C ALA A 9 6.75 4.95 -9.02
N LEU A 10 7.58 3.91 -9.01
CA LEU A 10 7.11 2.52 -9.03
C LEU A 10 6.31 2.19 -7.76
N ALA A 11 6.81 2.56 -6.58
CA ALA A 11 6.10 2.37 -5.31
C ALA A 11 4.73 3.09 -5.32
N LEU A 12 4.67 4.31 -5.85
CA LEU A 12 3.44 5.08 -5.99
C LEU A 12 2.44 4.39 -6.93
N VAL A 13 2.91 3.91 -8.09
CA VAL A 13 2.06 3.18 -9.06
C VAL A 13 1.51 1.90 -8.45
N PHE A 14 2.32 1.12 -7.72
CA PHE A 14 1.85 -0.08 -7.02
C PHE A 14 0.82 0.25 -5.93
N PHE A 15 0.99 1.36 -5.21
CA PHE A 15 0.02 1.82 -4.23
C PHE A 15 -1.31 2.22 -4.87
N ILE A 16 -1.28 2.95 -5.98
CA ILE A 16 -2.50 3.30 -6.73
C ILE A 16 -3.18 2.06 -7.30
N ALA A 17 -2.40 1.15 -7.89
CA ALA A 17 -2.89 -0.13 -8.39
C ALA A 17 -3.54 -0.98 -7.28
N HIS A 18 -2.96 -0.98 -6.07
CA HIS A 18 -3.53 -1.61 -4.89
C HIS A 18 -4.92 -1.07 -4.58
N VAL A 19 -5.07 0.25 -4.47
CA VAL A 19 -6.35 0.92 -4.15
C VAL A 19 -7.39 0.59 -5.22
N PHE A 20 -7.01 0.66 -6.51
CA PHE A 20 -7.91 0.35 -7.61
C PHE A 20 -8.34 -1.13 -7.61
N LEU A 21 -7.41 -2.06 -7.41
CA LEU A 21 -7.72 -3.49 -7.30
C LEU A 21 -8.58 -3.79 -6.07
N LEU A 22 -8.36 -3.08 -4.97
CA LEU A 22 -9.17 -3.20 -3.75
C LEU A 22 -10.61 -2.83 -4.06
N PHE A 23 -10.86 -1.60 -4.55
CA PHE A 23 -12.22 -1.17 -4.89
C PHE A 23 -12.89 -2.05 -5.95
N THR A 24 -12.16 -2.46 -6.98
CA THR A 24 -12.71 -3.34 -8.04
C THR A 24 -12.87 -4.80 -7.62
N SER A 25 -12.36 -5.20 -6.45
CA SER A 25 -12.58 -6.54 -5.88
C SER A 25 -13.92 -6.65 -5.14
N PHE A 26 -14.52 -5.51 -4.76
CA PHE A 26 -15.86 -5.42 -4.16
C PHE A 26 -16.84 -4.89 -5.19
N GLY A 27 -17.69 -5.76 -5.74
CA GLY A 27 -18.67 -5.38 -6.76
C GLY A 27 -20.04 -6.04 -6.54
N LYS A 28 -21.03 -5.61 -7.33
CA LYS A 28 -22.44 -6.05 -7.23
C LYS A 28 -22.65 -7.56 -7.34
N SER A 29 -21.72 -8.30 -7.95
CA SER A 29 -21.80 -9.77 -8.08
C SER A 29 -21.15 -10.56 -6.93
N GLY A 30 -20.68 -9.89 -5.87
CA GLY A 30 -20.05 -10.51 -4.71
C GLY A 30 -18.53 -10.31 -4.61
N TYR A 31 -17.95 -10.91 -3.57
CA TYR A 31 -16.54 -10.75 -3.19
C TYR A 31 -15.61 -11.63 -4.04
N ARG A 32 -14.71 -11.01 -4.82
CA ARG A 32 -13.71 -11.71 -5.65
C ARG A 32 -12.39 -11.90 -4.88
N LYS A 33 -12.30 -12.98 -4.10
CA LYS A 33 -11.12 -13.40 -3.31
C LYS A 33 -9.79 -13.24 -4.05
N LEU A 34 -9.75 -13.60 -5.34
CA LEU A 34 -8.54 -13.60 -6.14
C LEU A 34 -8.00 -12.17 -6.38
N ARG A 35 -8.85 -11.22 -6.78
CA ARG A 35 -8.46 -9.81 -6.98
C ARG A 35 -8.05 -9.13 -5.68
N TYR A 36 -8.71 -9.51 -4.60
CA TYR A 36 -8.40 -9.05 -3.27
C TYR A 36 -6.99 -9.51 -2.81
N PHE A 37 -6.61 -10.75 -3.11
CA PHE A 37 -5.24 -11.22 -2.85
C PHE A 37 -4.20 -10.46 -3.68
N TYR A 38 -4.46 -10.23 -4.97
CA TYR A 38 -3.56 -9.42 -5.83
C TYR A 38 -3.41 -7.99 -5.33
N SER A 39 -4.50 -7.38 -4.84
CA SER A 39 -4.45 -6.06 -4.21
C SER A 39 -3.48 -6.05 -3.02
N HIS A 40 -3.52 -7.05 -2.13
CA HIS A 40 -2.55 -7.14 -1.03
C HIS A 40 -1.12 -7.29 -1.52
N LEU A 41 -0.91 -8.18 -2.49
CA LEU A 41 0.42 -8.40 -3.04
C LEU A 41 1.01 -7.11 -3.59
N THR A 42 0.21 -6.27 -4.27
CA THR A 42 0.67 -4.96 -4.75
C THR A 42 1.03 -3.99 -3.62
N LEU A 43 0.33 -4.02 -2.48
CA LEU A 43 0.67 -3.22 -1.31
C LEU A 43 1.97 -3.69 -0.64
N TRP A 44 2.18 -5.01 -0.55
CA TRP A 44 3.42 -5.59 -0.05
C TRP A 44 4.62 -5.22 -0.94
N ILE A 45 4.44 -5.23 -2.26
CA ILE A 45 5.47 -4.79 -3.21
C ILE A 45 5.75 -3.29 -3.03
N ALA A 46 4.71 -2.45 -2.91
CA ALA A 46 4.89 -1.02 -2.64
C ALA A 46 5.63 -0.76 -1.32
N GLY A 47 5.27 -1.48 -0.26
CA GLY A 47 5.93 -1.41 1.05
C GLY A 47 7.38 -1.87 1.00
N GLY A 48 7.66 -2.96 0.28
CA GLY A 48 9.03 -3.45 0.06
C GLY A 48 9.88 -2.46 -0.73
N LEU A 49 9.31 -1.80 -1.75
CA LEU A 49 9.99 -0.74 -2.50
C LEU A 49 10.25 0.50 -1.65
N ALA A 50 9.30 0.90 -0.80
CA ALA A 50 9.48 2.01 0.14
C ALA A 50 10.55 1.70 1.19
N PHE A 51 10.60 0.45 1.69
CA PHE A 51 11.66 0.00 2.58
C PHE A 51 13.02 0.00 1.89
N LEU A 52 13.09 -0.51 0.65
CA LEU A 52 14.31 -0.50 -0.16
C LEU A 52 14.80 0.93 -0.42
N LEU A 53 13.89 1.88 -0.67
CA LEU A 53 14.21 3.29 -0.79
C LEU A 53 14.88 3.81 0.49
N ALA A 54 14.30 3.55 1.66
CA ALA A 54 14.88 3.99 2.92
C ALA A 54 16.24 3.34 3.21
N VAL A 55 16.41 2.05 2.91
CA VAL A 55 17.70 1.35 3.07
C VAL A 55 18.78 1.95 2.16
N LEU A 56 18.43 2.32 0.92
CA LEU A 56 19.40 2.77 -0.08
C LEU A 56 19.67 4.28 -0.03
N TYR A 57 18.70 5.10 0.40
CA TYR A 57 18.73 6.55 0.24
C TYR A 57 18.46 7.36 1.50
N ALA A 58 18.08 6.75 2.63
CA ALA A 58 17.95 7.51 3.88
C ALA A 58 19.34 7.95 4.38
N GLY A 59 19.43 9.17 4.92
CA GLY A 59 20.67 9.77 5.42
C GLY A 59 21.52 10.45 4.34
N LYS A 60 21.08 10.39 3.07
CA LYS A 60 21.82 10.96 1.93
C LYS A 60 21.41 12.38 1.56
N ASN A 61 20.49 13.00 2.31
CA ASN A 61 19.94 14.34 2.01
C ASN A 61 19.23 14.43 0.65
N GLU A 62 18.80 13.29 0.09
CA GLU A 62 18.04 13.22 -1.17
C GLU A 62 16.56 13.61 -0.95
N SER A 63 16.01 13.33 0.24
CA SER A 63 14.65 13.70 0.61
C SER A 63 14.52 13.78 2.13
N GLY A 64 14.15 14.96 2.63
CA GLY A 64 13.95 15.18 4.08
C GLY A 64 12.89 14.27 4.70
N ILE A 65 11.96 13.71 3.91
CA ILE A 65 10.98 12.72 4.38
C ILE A 65 11.63 11.34 4.55
N LEU A 66 12.53 10.97 3.63
CA LEU A 66 13.22 9.68 3.68
C LEU A 66 14.30 9.67 4.77
N ASP A 67 14.95 10.81 4.99
CA ASP A 67 15.97 10.98 6.03
C ASP A 67 15.40 10.87 7.45
N VAL A 68 14.07 11.00 7.62
CA VAL A 68 13.42 10.63 8.88
C VAL A 68 13.74 9.18 9.22
N PHE A 69 13.89 8.30 8.23
CA PHE A 69 14.11 6.85 8.37
C PHE A 69 15.60 6.44 8.32
N ASP A 70 16.53 7.34 8.61
CA ASP A 70 17.98 7.08 8.51
C ASP A 70 18.51 5.94 9.42
N THR A 71 17.82 5.64 10.52
CA THR A 71 18.24 4.57 11.44
C THR A 71 17.52 3.24 11.15
N PRO A 72 18.17 2.07 11.33
CA PRO A 72 17.54 0.75 11.10
C PRO A 72 16.21 0.55 11.84
N GLY A 73 16.11 1.05 13.08
CA GLY A 73 14.87 0.99 13.87
C GLY A 73 13.72 1.77 13.23
N LYS A 74 14.01 2.91 12.59
CA LYS A 74 13.01 3.69 11.86
C LYS A 74 12.69 3.07 10.51
N GLN A 75 13.65 2.46 9.82
CA GLN A 75 13.39 1.72 8.57
C GLN A 75 12.39 0.58 8.81
N LEU A 76 12.47 -0.12 9.95
CA LEU A 76 11.49 -1.14 10.35
C LEU A 76 10.08 -0.59 10.62
N LEU A 77 9.92 0.72 10.85
CA LEU A 77 8.60 1.33 10.92
C LEU A 77 7.90 1.33 9.56
N ILE A 78 8.63 1.29 8.44
CA ILE A 78 8.04 1.27 7.10
C ILE A 78 7.16 0.02 6.89
N PRO A 79 7.65 -1.22 7.06
CA PRO A 79 6.79 -2.39 6.99
C PRO A 79 5.71 -2.37 8.09
N GLY A 80 5.99 -1.83 9.28
CA GLY A 80 4.98 -1.65 10.32
C GLY A 80 3.81 -0.76 9.87
N ILE A 81 4.10 0.39 9.26
CA ILE A 81 3.10 1.31 8.69
C ILE A 81 2.34 0.63 7.57
N VAL A 82 3.01 -0.15 6.71
CA VAL A 82 2.35 -0.90 5.62
C VAL A 82 1.35 -1.91 6.18
N VAL A 83 1.69 -2.62 7.26
CA VAL A 83 0.77 -3.53 7.95
C VAL A 83 -0.43 -2.79 8.54
N VAL A 84 -0.18 -1.67 9.24
CA VAL A 84 -1.25 -0.84 9.81
C VAL A 84 -2.16 -0.29 8.72
N LEU A 85 -1.61 0.21 7.62
CA LEU A 85 -2.36 0.73 6.48
C LEU A 85 -3.17 -0.37 5.80
N SER A 86 -2.60 -1.57 5.68
CA SER A 86 -3.32 -2.75 5.21
C SER A 86 -4.52 -3.07 6.11
N LEU A 87 -4.33 -3.13 7.43
CA LEU A 87 -5.43 -3.39 8.38
C LEU A 87 -6.49 -2.28 8.37
N ALA A 88 -6.09 -1.02 8.24
CA ALA A 88 -7.00 0.11 8.11
C ALA A 88 -7.83 -0.01 6.83
N ALA A 89 -7.21 -0.33 5.68
CA ALA A 89 -7.93 -0.56 4.44
C ALA A 89 -8.92 -1.73 4.56
N HIS A 90 -8.54 -2.80 5.26
CA HIS A 90 -9.42 -3.94 5.54
C HIS A 90 -10.64 -3.57 6.34
N THR A 91 -10.44 -2.87 7.44
CA THR A 91 -11.52 -2.46 8.33
C THR A 91 -12.45 -1.48 7.61
N ILE A 92 -11.91 -0.47 6.93
CA ILE A 92 -12.69 0.50 6.14
C ILE A 92 -13.57 -0.21 5.12
N VAL A 93 -13.00 -1.12 4.33
CA VAL A 93 -13.74 -1.81 3.29
C VAL A 93 -14.79 -2.75 3.88
N HIS A 94 -14.43 -3.50 4.92
CA HIS A 94 -15.34 -4.43 5.57
C HIS A 94 -16.55 -3.72 6.20
N PHE A 95 -16.34 -2.57 6.83
CA PHE A 95 -17.38 -1.84 7.55
C PHE A 95 -18.14 -0.81 6.69
N LEU A 96 -17.51 -0.18 5.70
CA LEU A 96 -18.13 0.92 4.94
C LEU A 96 -18.46 0.56 3.49
N VAL A 97 -17.73 -0.39 2.88
CA VAL A 97 -17.88 -0.72 1.46
C VAL A 97 -18.77 -1.95 1.27
N ILE A 98 -18.52 -3.05 1.99
CA ILE A 98 -19.32 -4.28 1.87
C ILE A 98 -20.81 -4.06 2.18
N PRO A 99 -21.21 -3.37 3.27
CA PRO A 99 -22.64 -3.22 3.60
C PRO A 99 -23.41 -2.45 2.52
N LYS A 100 -22.79 -1.48 1.86
CA LYS A 100 -23.42 -0.71 0.78
C LYS A 100 -23.82 -1.58 -0.42
N TYR A 101 -23.03 -2.61 -0.73
CA TYR A 101 -23.34 -3.53 -1.84
C TYR A 101 -24.27 -4.68 -1.44
N GLN A 102 -24.37 -5.02 -0.15
CA GLN A 102 -25.33 -6.03 0.33
C GLN A 102 -26.73 -5.47 0.59
N LEU A 103 -26.85 -4.17 0.91
CA LEU A 103 -28.14 -3.50 1.10
C LEU A 103 -28.91 -3.29 -0.21
N GLU A 104 -28.25 -3.24 -1.36
CA GLU A 104 -28.91 -3.11 -2.68
C GLU A 104 -29.66 -4.38 -3.13
N LYS A 105 -29.56 -5.48 -2.35
CA LYS A 105 -30.17 -6.78 -2.67
C LYS A 105 -31.43 -7.09 -1.87
N LYS A 106 -31.95 -6.14 -1.09
CA LYS A 106 -33.15 -6.29 -0.25
C LYS A 106 -34.24 -5.34 -0.71
#